data_AF-A0A535QGH6-F1
#
_entry.id   AF-A0A535QGH6-F1
#
_cell.length_a   1.000
_cell.length_b   1.000
_cell.length_c   1.000
_cell.angle_alpha   90.00
_cell.angle_beta   90.00
_cell.angle_gamma   90.00
#
_symmetry.space_group_name_H-M   'P 1'
#
loop_
_entity.id
_entity.type
_entity.pdbx_description
1 polymer ?
#
loop_
_entity_poly.entity_id
_entity_poly.type
_entity_poly.pdbx_seq_one_letter_code
_entity_poly.pdbx_strand_id
1 'polypeptide(L)' 'MTDQRQRQIAAEGGRAAHEQGTAHEFSTSEARQAGQKGGEAVSRDRSHMAAIGRRGGER' A
#
# COMPACT_ATOMS: atom_id res chain seq x y z
N MET A 1 0.10 -26.60 11.98
CA MET A 1 0.63 -25.44 11.24
C MET A 1 0.72 -24.29 12.23
N THR A 2 1.86 -23.59 12.30
CA THR A 2 2.00 -22.38 13.13
C THR A 2 1.67 -21.14 12.30
N ASP A 3 1.21 -20.06 12.93
CA ASP A 3 0.91 -18.78 12.26
C ASP A 3 2.12 -18.25 11.48
N GLN A 4 3.32 -18.41 12.03
CA GLN A 4 4.56 -18.03 11.36
C GLN A 4 4.80 -18.85 10.10
N ARG A 5 4.56 -20.17 10.16
CA ARG A 5 4.71 -21.05 8.99
C ARG A 5 3.69 -20.71 7.90
N GLN A 6 2.45 -20.39 8.27
CA GLN A 6 1.41 -19.99 7.33
C GLN A 6 1.77 -18.67 6.62
N ARG A 7 2.26 -17.66 7.35
CA ARG A 7 2.72 -16.39 6.77
C ARG A 7 3.88 -16.59 5.80
N GLN A 8 4.83 -17.45 6.13
CA GLN A 8 5.96 -17.76 5.25
C GLN A 8 5.47 -18.38 3.93
N ILE A 9 4.57 -19.36 3.98
CA ILE A 9 4.01 -20.01 2.79
C ILE A 9 3.24 -19.00 1.93
N ALA A 10 2.40 -18.16 2.55
CA ALA A 10 1.66 -17.13 1.82
C ALA A 10 2.58 -16.10 1.15
N ALA A 11 3.64 -15.68 1.84
CA ALA A 11 4.62 -14.75 1.28
C ALA A 11 5.41 -15.37 0.12
N GLU A 12 5.77 -16.65 0.21
CA GLU A 12 6.45 -17.38 -0.86
C GLU A 12 5.55 -17.57 -2.08
N GLY A 13 4.29 -17.97 -1.88
CA GLY A 13 3.32 -18.09 -2.97
C GLY A 13 3.07 -16.76 -3.70
N GLY A 14 2.99 -15.66 -2.96
CA GLY A 14 2.83 -14.33 -3.55
C GLY A 14 4.02 -13.92 -4.43
N ARG A 15 5.26 -14.16 -3.96
CA ARG A 15 6.47 -13.91 -4.75
C ARG A 15 6.51 -14.77 -6.01
N ALA A 16 6.24 -16.06 -5.87
CA ALA A 16 6.22 -16.99 -7.00
C ALA A 16 5.18 -16.59 -8.06
N ALA A 17 4.00 -16.12 -7.66
CA ALA A 17 2.98 -15.66 -8.60
C ALA A 17 3.41 -14.42 -9.41
N HIS A 18 4.11 -13.46 -8.78
CA HIS A 18 4.70 -12.32 -9.48
C HIS A 18 5.84 -12.75 -10.41
N GLU A 19 6.76 -13.61 -9.93
CA GLU A 19 7.86 -14.14 -10.74
C GLU A 19 7.36 -14.92 -11.97
N GLN A 20 6.26 -15.67 -11.83
CA GLN A 20 5.64 -16.44 -12.92
C GLN A 20 4.73 -15.60 -13.82
N GLY A 21 4.50 -14.31 -13.51
CA GLY A 21 3.60 -13.44 -14.27
C GLY A 21 2.12 -13.83 -14.20
N THR A 22 1.73 -14.63 -13.19
CA THR A 22 0.33 -15.00 -12.95
C THR A 22 -0.37 -14.05 -11.98
N ALA A 23 0.40 -13.30 -11.20
CA ALA A 23 -0.10 -12.20 -10.39
C ALA A 23 -0.49 -10.99 -11.24
N HIS A 24 -1.39 -10.17 -10.71
CA HIS A 24 -1.72 -8.88 -11.29
C HIS A 24 -0.56 -7.89 -11.07
N GLU A 25 -0.05 -7.33 -12.17
CA GLU A 25 0.94 -6.26 -12.16
C GLU A 25 0.25 -4.92 -12.35
N PHE A 26 0.47 -4.00 -11.41
CA PHE A 26 -0.07 -2.66 -11.52
C PHE A 26 0.72 -1.84 -12.53
N SER A 27 0.02 -1.28 -13.50
CA SER A 27 0.57 -0.25 -14.36
C SER A 27 0.84 1.04 -13.58
N THR A 28 1.72 1.88 -14.11
CA THR A 28 2.01 3.21 -13.54
C THR A 28 0.78 4.11 -13.46
N SER A 29 -0.18 3.94 -14.38
CA SER A 29 -1.45 4.67 -14.37
C SER A 29 -2.38 4.17 -13.27
N GLU A 30 -2.44 2.86 -13.01
CA GLU A 30 -3.20 2.29 -11.90
C GLU A 30 -2.63 2.73 -10.55
N ALA A 31 -1.30 2.69 -10.39
CA ALA A 31 -0.64 3.17 -9.18
C ALA A 31 -0.95 4.66 -8.92
N ARG A 32 -0.93 5.51 -9.97
CA ARG A 32 -1.33 6.92 -9.87
C ARG A 32 -2.80 7.09 -9.45
N GLN A 33 -3.71 6.36 -10.09
CA GLN A 33 -5.14 6.44 -9.78
C GLN A 33 -5.42 5.98 -8.34
N ALA A 34 -4.76 4.91 -7.89
CA ALA A 34 -4.87 4.44 -6.51
C ALA A 34 -4.34 5.50 -5.53
N GLY A 35 -3.18 6.10 -5.82
CA GLY A 35 -2.62 7.19 -5.03
C GLY A 35 -3.54 8.42 -4.96
N GLN A 36 -4.14 8.82 -6.08
CA GLN A 36 -5.10 9.91 -6.13
C GLN A 36 -6.33 9.64 -5.27
N LYS A 37 -6.94 8.44 -5.42
CA LYS A 37 -8.11 8.04 -4.63
C LYS A 37 -7.79 8.00 -3.13
N GLY A 38 -6.63 7.47 -2.76
CA GLY A 38 -6.17 7.45 -1.37
C GLY A 38 -5.95 8.86 -0.82
N GLY A 39 -5.29 9.73 -1.60
CA GLY A 39 -5.08 11.13 -1.25
C GLY A 39 -6.39 11.89 -1.06
N GLU A 40 -7.36 11.70 -1.96
CA GLU A 40 -8.69 12.30 -1.85
C GLU A 40 -9.39 11.85 -0.57
N ALA A 41 -9.38 10.55 -0.27
CA ALA A 41 -10.00 10.00 0.93
C ALA A 41 -9.38 10.59 2.22
N VAL A 42 -8.06 10.64 2.30
CA VAL A 42 -7.33 11.16 3.48
C VAL A 42 -7.50 12.67 3.63
N SER A 43 -7.50 13.42 2.52
CA SER A 43 -7.60 14.89 2.54
C SER A 43 -8.91 15.42 3.13
N ARG A 44 -9.96 14.60 3.17
CA ARG A 44 -11.26 14.96 3.76
C ARG A 44 -11.17 15.14 5.29
N ASP A 45 -10.20 14.48 5.95
CA ASP A 45 -9.96 14.65 7.37
C ASP A 45 -9.01 15.83 7.63
N ARG A 46 -9.61 16.99 7.92
CA ARG A 46 -8.87 18.22 8.22
C ARG A 46 -7.99 18.12 9.47
N SER A 47 -8.39 17.35 10.48
CA SER A 47 -7.61 17.19 11.72
C SER A 47 -6.33 16.40 11.45
N HIS A 48 -6.47 15.30 10.70
CA HIS A 48 -5.36 14.49 10.26
C HIS A 48 -4.39 15.27 9.37
N MET A 49 -4.91 16.03 8.40
CA MET A 49 -4.09 16.88 7.53
C MET A 49 -3.32 17.95 8.32
N ALA A 50 -3.96 18.57 9.31
CA ALA A 50 -3.28 19.53 10.18
C ALA A 50 -2.17 18.87 11.02
N ALA A 51 -2.37 17.64 11.51
CA ALA A 51 -1.35 16.90 12.25
C ALA A 51 -0.14 16.55 11.37
N ILE A 52 -0.37 16.10 10.13
CA ILE A 52 0.70 15.88 9.15
C ILE A 52 1.46 17.19 8.88
N GLY A 53 0.74 18.29 8.65
CA GLY A 53 1.35 19.59 8.36
C GLY A 53 2.24 20.09 9.50
N ARG A 54 1.77 20.00 10.76
CA ARG A 54 2.58 20.34 11.94
C ARG A 54 3.86 19.52 12.00
N ARG A 55 3.76 18.19 11.88
CA ARG A 55 4.93 17.29 11.89
C ARG A 55 5.91 17.57 10.75
N GLY A 56 5.40 18.01 9.59
CA GLY A 56 6.23 18.38 8.44
C GLY A 56 7.02 19.68 8.64
N GLY A 57 6.47 20.64 9.40
CA GLY A 57 7.12 21.92 9.71
C GLY A 57 8.06 21.89 10.91
N GLU A 58 8.08 20.79 11.68
CA GLU A 58 9.00 20.57 12.81
C GLU A 58 10.40 20.09 12.35
N ARG A 59 10.68 20.08 11.04
CA ARG A 59 11.97 19.64 10.45
C ARG A 59 12.83 20.81 9.99
#